data_AF-A0A9X2MY30-F1
#
_entry.id   AF-A0A9X2MY30-F1
#
_cell.length_a   1.000
_cell.length_b   1.000
_cell.length_c   1.000
_cell.angle_alpha   90.00
_cell.angle_beta   90.00
_cell.angle_gamma   90.00
#
_symmetry.space_group_name_H-M   'P 1'
#
loop_
_entity.id
_entity.type
_entity.pdbx_description
1 polymer ?
#
loop_
_entity_poly.entity_id
_entity_poly.type
_entity_poly.pdbx_seq_one_letter_code
_entity_poly.pdbx_strand_id
1 'polypeptide(L)'
;MFKISEFSRLSRISLQTLRYYDQIGLLKPARIDRSTGYRYYVAEQLLEINRIVIFKDLGFTLQQIAQLLQEDIPTEQIRGMLRLKESEIQQLLENETSKLSRIKERMQLVEREGKMEKEQEAVIKQVEPLHLISYASLGSAEEIPQLFQHFEGLLEASTRSVLSGPRTVLWKESNLQDHDFELEVGYSAKPGSYKLSEGLRTRCMSAETMATLLFRSDSSFSKTACADLAAWIERHGYPIRENQPGREIYVPLSDEPGVCLVEIQIPIMDAGAAE
;
A
#
# COMPACT_ATOMS: atom_id res chain seq x y z
N MET A 1 -13.28 -56.04 -12.90
CA MET A 1 -13.87 -54.96 -12.08
C MET A 1 -13.27 -55.04 -10.69
N PHE A 2 -12.96 -53.90 -10.07
CA PHE A 2 -12.38 -53.77 -8.75
C PHE A 2 -13.45 -53.41 -7.73
N LYS A 3 -13.43 -54.04 -6.56
CA LYS A 3 -14.17 -53.56 -5.38
C LYS A 3 -13.68 -52.16 -5.03
N ILE A 4 -14.55 -51.33 -4.44
CA ILE A 4 -14.17 -49.97 -3.99
C ILE A 4 -12.91 -49.95 -3.11
N SER A 5 -12.67 -51.00 -2.29
CA SER A 5 -11.44 -51.17 -1.50
C SER A 5 -10.18 -51.40 -2.32
N GLU A 6 -10.28 -52.14 -3.42
CA GLU A 6 -9.18 -52.38 -4.35
C GLU A 6 -8.91 -51.12 -5.18
N PHE A 7 -9.96 -50.49 -5.69
CA PHE A 7 -9.87 -49.25 -6.46
C PHE A 7 -9.29 -48.09 -5.64
N SER A 8 -9.66 -47.99 -4.36
CA SER A 8 -9.07 -47.04 -3.41
C SER A 8 -7.56 -47.21 -3.27
N ARG A 9 -7.06 -48.45 -3.19
CA ARG A 9 -5.61 -48.73 -3.12
C ARG A 9 -4.89 -48.37 -4.42
N LEU A 10 -5.50 -48.68 -5.56
CA LEU A 10 -4.93 -48.39 -6.88
C LEU A 10 -4.89 -46.88 -7.19
N SER A 11 -5.98 -46.17 -6.88
CA SER A 11 -6.10 -44.71 -7.11
C SER A 11 -5.48 -43.87 -6.00
N ARG A 12 -5.14 -44.47 -4.86
CA ARG A 12 -4.72 -43.79 -3.62
C ARG A 12 -5.75 -42.78 -3.09
N ILE A 13 -7.02 -42.93 -3.47
CA ILE A 13 -8.13 -42.11 -2.99
C ILE A 13 -8.89 -42.86 -1.90
N SER A 14 -9.24 -42.16 -0.82
CA SER A 14 -9.95 -42.79 0.31
C SER A 14 -11.33 -43.33 -0.12
N LEU A 15 -11.80 -44.37 0.57
CA LEU A 15 -13.15 -44.93 0.34
C LEU A 15 -14.25 -43.88 0.53
N GLN A 16 -14.07 -42.98 1.51
CA GLN A 16 -15.01 -41.90 1.78
C GLN A 16 -15.09 -40.93 0.60
N THR A 17 -13.93 -40.54 0.04
CA THR A 17 -13.88 -39.66 -1.13
C THR A 17 -14.49 -40.33 -2.37
N LEU A 18 -14.23 -41.61 -2.61
CA LEU A 18 -14.86 -42.35 -3.72
C LEU A 18 -16.38 -42.42 -3.59
N ARG A 19 -16.89 -42.66 -2.38
CA ARG A 19 -18.35 -42.64 -2.10
C ARG A 19 -18.93 -41.25 -2.30
N TYR A 20 -18.20 -40.22 -1.91
CA TYR A 20 -18.61 -38.84 -2.10
C TYR A 20 -18.65 -38.46 -3.58
N TYR A 21 -17.64 -38.83 -4.37
CA TYR A 21 -17.61 -38.62 -5.81
C TYR A 21 -18.75 -39.34 -6.54
N ASP A 22 -19.10 -40.55 -6.11
CA ASP A 22 -20.30 -41.24 -6.58
C ASP A 22 -21.58 -40.46 -6.23
N GLN A 23 -21.71 -40.02 -4.97
CA GLN A 23 -22.88 -39.27 -4.49
C GLN A 23 -23.14 -37.97 -5.28
N ILE A 24 -22.08 -37.22 -5.59
CA ILE A 24 -22.19 -35.98 -6.37
C ILE A 24 -22.16 -36.23 -7.89
N GLY A 25 -22.05 -37.50 -8.31
CA GLY A 25 -22.03 -37.89 -9.72
C GLY A 25 -20.74 -37.57 -10.46
N LEU A 26 -19.67 -37.20 -9.75
CA LEU A 26 -18.37 -36.87 -10.34
C LEU A 26 -17.60 -38.12 -10.82
N LEU A 27 -17.74 -39.25 -10.12
CA LEU A 27 -17.20 -40.54 -10.55
C LEU A 27 -18.11 -41.66 -10.07
N LYS A 28 -18.98 -42.14 -10.95
CA LYS A 28 -19.92 -43.22 -10.63
C LYS A 28 -19.25 -44.58 -10.74
N PRO A 29 -19.54 -45.55 -9.85
CA PRO A 29 -19.08 -46.92 -10.03
C PRO A 29 -19.67 -47.51 -11.32
N ALA A 30 -18.85 -48.24 -12.08
CA ALA A 30 -19.30 -48.97 -13.26
C ALA A 30 -20.44 -49.96 -12.96
N ARG A 31 -20.51 -50.48 -11.72
CA ARG A 31 -21.64 -51.30 -11.26
C ARG A 31 -21.87 -51.16 -9.76
N ILE A 32 -23.14 -51.14 -9.38
CA ILE A 32 -23.61 -51.30 -8.00
C ILE A 32 -24.34 -52.63 -7.90
N ASP A 33 -23.95 -53.47 -6.95
CA ASP A 33 -24.66 -54.71 -6.64
C ASP A 33 -26.02 -54.39 -6.00
N ARG A 34 -27.11 -54.87 -6.61
CA ARG A 34 -28.48 -54.54 -6.18
C ARG A 34 -28.87 -55.16 -4.85
N SER A 35 -28.23 -56.27 -4.47
CA SER A 35 -28.56 -57.01 -3.24
C SER A 35 -27.78 -56.51 -2.02
N THR A 36 -26.54 -56.05 -2.23
CA THR A 36 -25.62 -55.66 -1.15
C THR A 36 -25.26 -54.17 -1.16
N GLY A 37 -25.55 -53.44 -2.23
CA GLY A 37 -25.14 -52.04 -2.41
C GLY A 37 -23.64 -51.87 -2.68
N TYR A 38 -22.90 -52.97 -2.92
CA TYR A 38 -21.46 -52.92 -3.10
C TYR A 38 -21.06 -52.28 -4.43
N ARG A 39 -20.05 -51.41 -4.40
CA ARG A 39 -19.58 -50.63 -5.55
C ARG A 39 -18.40 -51.30 -6.25
N TYR A 40 -18.46 -51.34 -7.57
CA TYR A 40 -17.45 -51.90 -8.45
C TYR A 40 -17.03 -50.90 -9.52
N TYR A 41 -15.73 -50.79 -9.74
CA TYR A 41 -15.10 -49.88 -10.70
C TYR A 41 -14.33 -50.68 -11.76
N VAL A 42 -14.02 -50.07 -12.90
CA VAL A 42 -13.19 -50.66 -13.95
C VAL A 42 -11.83 -49.95 -14.06
N ALA A 43 -10.88 -50.54 -14.81
CA ALA A 43 -9.52 -50.01 -14.88
C ALA A 43 -9.46 -48.65 -15.58
N GLU A 44 -10.32 -48.44 -16.56
CA GLU A 44 -10.44 -47.21 -17.36
C GLU A 44 -10.79 -46.00 -16.47
N GLN A 45 -11.54 -46.22 -15.39
CA GLN A 45 -11.89 -45.18 -14.42
C GLN A 45 -10.70 -44.69 -13.59
N LEU A 46 -9.55 -45.39 -13.62
CA LEU A 46 -8.31 -44.88 -13.03
C LEU A 46 -7.77 -43.67 -13.80
N LEU A 47 -8.01 -43.59 -15.10
CA LEU A 47 -7.62 -42.42 -15.89
C LEU A 47 -8.52 -41.22 -15.56
N GLU A 48 -9.82 -41.47 -15.41
CA GLU A 48 -10.80 -40.46 -15.03
C GLU A 48 -10.50 -39.86 -13.66
N ILE A 49 -10.20 -40.71 -12.66
CA ILE A 49 -9.86 -40.21 -11.31
C ILE A 49 -8.52 -39.46 -11.29
N ASN A 50 -7.53 -39.86 -12.10
CA ASN A 50 -6.29 -39.09 -12.24
C ASN A 50 -6.55 -37.69 -12.79
N ARG A 51 -7.46 -37.54 -13.77
CA ARG A 51 -7.88 -36.20 -14.27
C ARG A 51 -8.55 -35.38 -13.17
N ILE A 52 -9.43 -35.99 -12.35
CA ILE A 52 -10.04 -35.31 -11.19
C ILE A 52 -8.97 -34.77 -10.25
N VAL A 53 -7.95 -35.59 -9.92
CA VAL A 53 -6.87 -35.20 -9.01
C VAL A 53 -6.08 -34.03 -9.59
N ILE A 54 -5.67 -34.09 -10.86
CA ILE A 54 -4.89 -33.02 -11.50
C ILE A 54 -5.66 -31.69 -11.45
N PHE A 55 -6.94 -31.66 -11.83
CA PHE A 55 -7.70 -30.41 -11.79
C PHE A 55 -7.94 -29.91 -10.37
N LYS A 56 -8.10 -30.82 -9.40
CA LYS A 56 -8.20 -30.43 -7.99
C LYS A 56 -6.91 -29.80 -7.49
N ASP A 57 -5.76 -30.34 -7.88
CA ASP A 57 -4.43 -29.80 -7.53
C ASP A 57 -4.19 -28.43 -8.18
N LEU A 58 -4.76 -28.19 -9.36
CA LEU A 58 -4.81 -26.87 -10.02
C LEU A 58 -5.83 -25.90 -9.38
N GLY A 59 -6.51 -26.31 -8.30
CA GLY A 59 -7.43 -25.47 -7.54
C GLY A 59 -8.84 -25.35 -8.13
N PHE A 60 -9.22 -26.20 -9.09
CA PHE A 60 -10.61 -26.23 -9.58
C PHE A 60 -11.55 -26.83 -8.53
N THR A 61 -12.76 -26.27 -8.44
CA THR A 61 -13.84 -26.82 -7.61
C THR A 61 -14.38 -28.11 -8.24
N LEU A 62 -14.96 -29.00 -7.42
CA LEU A 62 -15.54 -30.26 -7.93
C LEU A 62 -16.63 -30.04 -8.99
N GLN A 63 -17.36 -28.93 -8.92
CA GLN A 63 -18.35 -28.55 -9.93
C GLN A 63 -17.70 -28.18 -11.27
N GLN A 64 -16.61 -27.41 -11.26
CA GLN A 64 -15.84 -27.10 -12.46
C GLN A 64 -15.18 -28.36 -13.04
N ILE A 65 -14.68 -29.25 -12.18
CA ILE A 65 -14.11 -30.54 -12.62
C ILE A 65 -15.17 -31.39 -13.31
N ALA A 66 -16.39 -31.45 -12.77
CA ALA A 66 -17.50 -32.18 -13.41
C ALA A 66 -17.78 -31.65 -14.83
N GLN A 67 -17.68 -30.34 -15.06
CA GLN A 67 -17.80 -29.74 -16.40
C GLN A 67 -16.62 -30.12 -17.30
N LEU A 68 -15.38 -30.03 -16.80
CA LEU A 68 -14.15 -30.36 -17.54
C LEU A 68 -14.01 -31.85 -17.92
N LEU A 69 -14.78 -32.72 -17.28
CA LEU A 69 -14.79 -34.16 -17.56
C LEU A 69 -15.89 -34.60 -18.53
N GLN A 70 -16.79 -33.71 -18.97
CA GLN A 70 -17.80 -34.05 -19.97
C GLN A 70 -17.12 -34.47 -21.28
N GLU A 71 -17.58 -35.56 -21.90
CA GLU A 71 -16.97 -36.11 -23.12
C GLU A 71 -17.03 -35.13 -24.30
N ASP A 72 -18.11 -34.34 -24.40
CA ASP A 72 -18.37 -33.43 -25.52
C ASP A 72 -17.92 -31.98 -25.28
N ILE A 73 -17.12 -31.72 -24.24
CA ILE A 73 -16.68 -30.34 -23.97
C ILE A 73 -15.74 -29.84 -25.08
N PRO A 74 -16.01 -28.71 -25.73
CA PRO A 74 -15.14 -28.18 -26.76
C PRO A 74 -13.75 -27.80 -26.20
N THR A 75 -12.69 -28.09 -26.94
CA THR A 75 -11.30 -27.77 -26.55
C THR A 75 -11.11 -26.30 -26.18
N GLU A 76 -11.79 -25.39 -26.89
CA GLU A 76 -11.73 -23.95 -26.60
C GLU A 76 -12.38 -23.58 -25.26
N GLN A 77 -13.40 -24.32 -24.82
CA GLN A 77 -13.98 -24.13 -23.50
C GLN A 77 -13.02 -24.59 -22.39
N ILE A 78 -12.35 -25.74 -22.57
CA ILE A 78 -11.30 -26.19 -21.64
C ILE A 78 -10.19 -25.14 -21.54
N ARG A 79 -9.70 -24.64 -22.69
CA ARG A 79 -8.67 -23.59 -22.73
C ARG A 79 -9.12 -22.31 -22.03
N GLY A 80 -10.37 -21.89 -22.23
CA GLY A 80 -10.96 -20.74 -21.55
C GLY A 80 -10.97 -20.91 -20.04
N MET A 81 -11.42 -22.07 -19.54
CA MET A 81 -11.42 -22.37 -18.10
C MET A 81 -10.01 -22.38 -17.49
N LEU A 82 -9.03 -22.94 -18.20
CA LEU A 82 -7.63 -22.93 -17.77
C LEU A 82 -7.05 -21.51 -17.72
N ARG A 83 -7.31 -20.67 -18.72
CA ARG A 83 -6.87 -19.26 -18.73
C ARG A 83 -7.50 -18.45 -17.61
N LEU A 84 -8.79 -18.66 -17.33
CA LEU A 84 -9.45 -18.02 -16.19
C LEU A 84 -8.78 -18.42 -14.88
N LYS A 85 -8.45 -19.71 -14.72
CA LYS A 85 -7.77 -20.20 -13.51
C LYS A 85 -6.34 -19.67 -13.37
N GLU A 86 -5.61 -19.59 -14.47
CA GLU A 86 -4.29 -18.96 -14.53
C GLU A 86 -4.37 -17.49 -14.09
N SER A 87 -5.33 -16.73 -14.62
CA SER A 87 -5.54 -15.33 -14.23
C SER A 87 -5.92 -15.17 -12.75
N GLU A 88 -6.77 -16.05 -12.22
CA GLU A 88 -7.16 -16.06 -10.79
C GLU A 88 -5.92 -16.27 -9.89
N ILE A 89 -5.07 -17.23 -10.23
CA ILE A 89 -3.83 -17.53 -9.48
C ILE A 89 -2.84 -16.36 -9.58
N GLN A 90 -2.70 -15.76 -10.77
CA GLN A 90 -1.81 -14.62 -10.98
C GLN A 90 -2.22 -13.41 -10.14
N GLN A 91 -3.52 -13.09 -10.08
CA GLN A 91 -4.03 -12.03 -9.20
C GLN A 91 -3.78 -12.33 -7.72
N LEU A 92 -3.92 -13.59 -7.31
CA LEU A 92 -3.62 -13.99 -5.93
C LEU A 92 -2.14 -13.80 -5.61
N LEU A 93 -1.23 -14.17 -6.51
CA LEU A 93 0.21 -13.97 -6.36
C LEU A 93 0.57 -12.48 -6.23
N GLU A 94 -0.02 -11.62 -7.05
CA GLU A 94 0.19 -10.17 -6.98
C GLU A 94 -0.25 -9.62 -5.63
N ASN A 95 -1.44 -9.99 -5.17
CA ASN A 95 -1.96 -9.58 -3.87
C ASN A 95 -1.09 -10.05 -2.70
N GLU A 96 -0.66 -11.32 -2.70
CA GLU A 96 0.20 -11.86 -1.65
C GLU A 96 1.61 -11.25 -1.68
N THR A 97 2.12 -10.91 -2.86
CA THR A 97 3.41 -10.19 -3.01
C THR A 97 3.32 -8.78 -2.43
N SER A 98 2.24 -8.05 -2.70
CA SER A 98 2.00 -6.73 -2.11
C SER A 98 1.85 -6.79 -0.59
N LYS A 99 1.15 -7.80 -0.06
CA LYS A 99 1.08 -8.04 1.40
C LYS A 99 2.46 -8.31 2.00
N LEU A 100 3.25 -9.18 1.36
CA LEU A 100 4.61 -9.49 1.80
C LEU A 100 5.51 -8.25 1.82
N SER A 101 5.38 -7.37 0.83
CA SER A 101 6.08 -6.08 0.81
C SER A 101 5.73 -5.23 2.03
N ARG A 102 4.43 -5.06 2.33
CA ARG A 102 3.97 -4.31 3.50
C ARG A 102 4.45 -4.90 4.82
N ILE A 103 4.50 -6.23 4.94
CA ILE A 103 5.04 -6.92 6.12
C ILE A 103 6.53 -6.61 6.28
N LYS A 104 7.32 -6.70 5.20
CA LYS A 104 8.76 -6.37 5.23
C LYS A 104 9.01 -4.93 5.62
N GLU A 105 8.23 -3.99 5.09
CA GLU A 105 8.29 -2.59 5.49
C GLU A 105 8.00 -2.44 6.99
N ARG A 106 6.94 -3.06 7.51
CA ARG A 106 6.60 -2.99 8.93
C ARG A 106 7.68 -3.60 9.83
N MET A 107 8.28 -4.72 9.43
CA MET A 107 9.38 -5.33 10.18
C MET A 107 10.57 -4.38 10.30
N GLN A 108 10.92 -3.67 9.23
CA GLN A 108 12.00 -2.68 9.28
C GLN A 108 11.69 -1.53 10.24
N LEU A 109 10.42 -1.13 10.37
CA LEU A 109 10.02 -0.09 11.32
C LEU A 109 10.20 -0.57 12.77
N VAL A 110 9.72 -1.78 13.09
CA VAL A 110 9.85 -2.37 14.43
C VAL A 110 11.31 -2.55 14.84
N GLU A 111 12.17 -2.98 13.90
CA GLU A 111 13.62 -3.09 14.16
C GLU A 111 14.30 -1.73 14.39
N ARG A 112 13.73 -0.64 13.88
CA ARG A 112 14.22 0.73 14.07
C ARG A 112 13.71 1.37 15.35
N GLU A 113 12.48 1.09 15.77
CA GLU A 113 11.95 1.50 17.09
C GLU A 113 12.90 1.06 18.22
N GLY A 114 13.56 -0.11 18.09
CA GLY A 114 14.60 -0.57 19.01
C GLY A 114 15.99 0.07 18.89
N LYS A 115 16.23 0.92 17.87
CA LYS A 115 17.53 1.57 17.56
C LYS A 115 17.53 3.09 17.69
N MET A 116 16.38 3.72 17.94
CA MET A 116 16.18 5.18 18.03
C MET A 116 16.94 5.91 19.15
N GLU A 117 17.77 5.22 19.94
CA GLU A 117 18.50 5.88 21.04
C GLU A 117 19.75 6.68 20.61
N LYS A 118 20.22 6.66 19.35
CA LYS A 118 21.61 7.09 19.09
C LYS A 118 21.95 8.13 18.02
N GLU A 119 21.13 8.47 17.02
CA GLU A 119 21.71 9.24 15.88
C GLU A 119 20.98 10.50 15.38
N GLN A 120 19.74 10.81 15.79
CA GLN A 120 19.07 12.07 15.38
C GLN A 120 18.16 12.59 16.50
N GLU A 121 18.60 13.62 17.23
CA GLU A 121 17.79 14.28 18.25
C GLU A 121 16.89 15.35 17.61
N ALA A 122 15.61 15.32 17.96
CA ALA A 122 14.71 16.43 17.65
C ALA A 122 15.13 17.68 18.45
N VAL A 123 14.97 18.85 17.83
CA VAL A 123 15.43 20.13 18.39
C VAL A 123 14.26 21.11 18.42
N ILE A 124 14.16 21.90 19.48
CA ILE A 124 13.25 23.05 19.51
C ILE A 124 14.00 24.27 19.01
N LYS A 125 13.42 24.97 18.04
CA LYS A 125 13.97 26.23 17.56
C LYS A 125 12.87 27.24 17.24
N GLN A 126 13.26 28.51 17.35
CA GLN A 126 12.48 29.59 16.77
C GLN A 126 12.75 29.61 15.26
N VAL A 127 11.70 29.45 14.45
CA VAL A 127 11.81 29.58 12.99
C VAL A 127 11.48 30.99 12.56
N GLU A 128 12.21 31.48 11.56
CA GLU A 128 12.01 32.82 10.99
C GLU A 128 10.66 32.92 10.25
N PRO A 129 10.13 34.16 10.09
CA PRO A 129 8.94 34.40 9.27
C PRO A 129 9.12 33.89 7.84
N LEU A 130 8.12 33.18 7.35
CA LEU A 130 8.15 32.54 6.03
C LEU A 130 7.17 33.21 5.08
N HIS A 131 7.66 33.60 3.90
CA HIS A 131 6.85 34.11 2.80
C HIS A 131 6.92 33.11 1.65
N LEU A 132 5.78 32.53 1.27
CA LEU A 132 5.67 31.52 0.22
C LEU A 132 4.80 32.05 -0.92
N ILE A 133 5.18 31.66 -2.13
CA ILE A 133 4.24 31.57 -3.26
C ILE A 133 3.92 30.10 -3.42
N SER A 134 2.64 29.77 -3.39
CA SER A 134 2.17 28.40 -3.20
C SER A 134 0.92 28.08 -4.01
N TYR A 135 0.69 26.78 -4.15
CA TYR A 135 -0.53 26.18 -4.66
C TYR A 135 -1.07 25.23 -3.59
N ALA A 136 -2.36 25.33 -3.28
CA ALA A 136 -2.99 24.45 -2.29
C ALA A 136 -4.07 23.57 -2.93
N SER A 137 -4.11 22.32 -2.51
CA SER A 137 -5.07 21.30 -2.94
C SER A 137 -5.41 20.40 -1.76
N LEU A 138 -6.58 19.77 -1.83
CA LEU A 138 -6.85 18.60 -1.01
C LEU A 138 -6.13 17.39 -1.62
N GLY A 139 -5.62 16.50 -0.77
CA GLY A 139 -4.98 15.27 -1.20
C GLY A 139 -4.17 14.58 -0.10
N SER A 140 -3.29 13.68 -0.53
CA SER A 140 -2.43 12.86 0.31
C SER A 140 -0.94 13.11 0.04
N ALA A 141 -0.08 12.67 0.97
CA ALA A 141 1.37 12.86 0.84
C ALA A 141 1.96 12.22 -0.44
N GLU A 142 1.32 11.19 -0.98
CA GLU A 142 1.74 10.51 -2.22
C GLU A 142 1.61 11.41 -3.46
N GLU A 143 0.79 12.46 -3.39
CA GLU A 143 0.49 13.38 -4.50
C GLU A 143 1.38 14.62 -4.50
N ILE A 144 2.20 14.83 -3.46
CA ILE A 144 3.12 15.98 -3.34
C ILE A 144 3.99 16.17 -4.60
N PRO A 145 4.59 15.12 -5.21
CA PRO A 145 5.37 15.29 -6.44
C PRO A 145 4.57 15.88 -7.61
N GLN A 146 3.33 15.44 -7.80
CA GLN A 146 2.43 15.90 -8.84
C GLN A 146 1.94 17.32 -8.57
N LEU A 147 1.70 17.67 -7.30
CA LEU A 147 1.37 19.03 -6.88
C LEU A 147 2.49 20.01 -7.22
N PHE A 148 3.76 19.64 -6.97
CA PHE A 148 4.90 20.48 -7.38
C PHE A 148 5.00 20.62 -8.90
N GLN A 149 4.78 19.54 -9.65
CA GLN A 149 4.78 19.60 -11.12
C GLN A 149 3.68 20.54 -11.64
N HIS A 150 2.49 20.50 -11.04
CA HIS A 150 1.38 21.38 -11.39
C HIS A 150 1.70 22.85 -11.04
N PHE A 151 2.18 23.09 -9.81
CA PHE A 151 2.63 24.41 -9.36
C PHE A 151 3.66 25.00 -10.33
N GLU A 152 4.68 24.24 -10.72
CA GLU A 152 5.73 24.68 -11.64
C GLU A 152 5.21 25.02 -13.05
N GLY A 153 4.13 24.37 -13.48
CA GLY A 153 3.42 24.64 -14.73
C GLY A 153 2.60 25.94 -14.71
N LEU A 154 2.18 26.41 -13.53
CA LEU A 154 1.46 27.68 -13.35
C LEU A 154 2.41 28.90 -13.25
N LEU A 155 3.71 28.70 -13.08
CA LEU A 155 4.66 29.79 -12.88
C LEU A 155 4.96 30.57 -14.17
N GLU A 156 4.62 31.86 -14.15
CA GLU A 156 5.13 32.84 -15.12
C GLU A 156 6.62 33.19 -14.86
N ALA A 157 7.31 33.68 -15.89
CA ALA A 157 8.73 34.04 -15.80
C ALA A 157 9.02 35.13 -14.75
N SER A 158 8.10 36.08 -14.60
CA SER A 158 8.14 37.14 -13.57
C SER A 158 8.13 36.54 -12.17
N THR A 159 7.21 35.62 -11.89
CA THR A 159 7.08 34.90 -10.61
C THR A 159 8.29 34.01 -10.36
N ARG A 160 8.77 33.29 -11.37
CA ARG A 160 9.95 32.41 -11.23
C ARG A 160 11.20 33.16 -10.78
N SER A 161 11.36 34.43 -11.18
CA SER A 161 12.52 35.26 -10.81
C SER A 161 12.59 35.68 -9.35
N VAL A 162 11.46 35.62 -8.62
CA VAL A 162 11.36 36.05 -7.22
C VAL A 162 11.34 34.89 -6.23
N LEU A 163 11.21 33.66 -6.73
CA LEU A 163 11.31 32.45 -5.92
C LEU A 163 12.75 32.20 -5.50
N SER A 164 12.93 31.78 -4.26
CA SER A 164 14.22 31.41 -3.69
C SER A 164 14.05 30.25 -2.70
N GLY A 165 15.17 29.61 -2.38
CA GLY A 165 15.22 28.64 -1.30
C GLY A 165 14.60 27.27 -1.63
N PRO A 166 14.45 26.42 -0.61
CA PRO A 166 14.03 25.04 -0.75
C PRO A 166 12.54 24.89 -1.08
N ARG A 167 12.18 23.73 -1.66
CA ARG A 167 10.78 23.29 -1.78
C ARG A 167 10.18 23.19 -0.38
N THR A 168 8.97 23.72 -0.22
CA THR A 168 8.26 23.73 1.06
C THR A 168 6.88 23.12 0.87
N VAL A 169 6.49 22.26 1.80
CA VAL A 169 5.13 21.73 1.94
C VAL A 169 4.58 22.18 3.28
N LEU A 170 3.35 22.72 3.27
CA LEU A 170 2.55 22.90 4.47
C LEU A 170 1.42 21.88 4.43
N TRP A 171 1.08 21.30 5.58
CA TRP A 171 -0.10 20.46 5.72
C TRP A 171 -0.90 20.81 6.96
N LYS A 172 -2.20 20.64 6.85
CA LYS A 172 -3.15 20.68 7.97
C LYS A 172 -4.29 19.71 7.70
N GLU A 173 -4.94 19.24 8.76
CA GLU A 173 -6.12 18.40 8.66
C GLU A 173 -7.25 19.16 7.94
N SER A 174 -7.96 18.48 7.04
CA SER A 174 -9.15 19.04 6.40
C SER A 174 -10.36 18.87 7.32
N ASN A 175 -11.21 19.89 7.37
CA ASN A 175 -12.49 19.82 8.07
C ASN A 175 -13.58 19.08 7.26
N LEU A 176 -13.22 18.42 6.16
CA LEU A 176 -14.14 17.72 5.26
C LEU A 176 -14.22 16.23 5.62
N GLN A 177 -15.38 15.61 5.35
CA GLN A 177 -15.74 14.27 5.84
C GLN A 177 -14.90 13.11 5.28
N ASP A 178 -14.04 13.33 4.27
CA ASP A 178 -13.33 12.27 3.54
C ASP A 178 -11.86 12.05 3.95
N HIS A 179 -11.41 12.52 5.13
CA HIS A 179 -10.04 12.29 5.64
C HIS A 179 -8.89 12.79 4.73
N ASP A 180 -9.15 13.78 3.88
CA ASP A 180 -8.10 14.41 3.07
C ASP A 180 -7.29 15.42 3.91
N PHE A 181 -6.03 15.67 3.54
CA PHE A 181 -5.26 16.79 4.07
C PHE A 181 -5.37 17.99 3.13
N GLU A 182 -5.37 19.20 3.68
CA GLU A 182 -5.08 20.39 2.87
C GLU A 182 -3.56 20.52 2.76
N LEU A 183 -3.04 20.25 1.57
CA LEU A 183 -1.63 20.35 1.23
C LEU A 183 -1.38 21.64 0.47
N GLU A 184 -0.35 22.38 0.86
CA GLU A 184 0.09 23.61 0.21
C GLU A 184 1.57 23.49 -0.15
N VAL A 185 1.86 23.43 -1.46
CA VAL A 185 3.23 23.27 -1.97
C VAL A 185 3.73 24.57 -2.57
N GLY A 186 4.99 24.89 -2.38
CA GLY A 186 5.54 26.12 -2.92
C GLY A 186 7.02 26.33 -2.62
N TYR A 187 7.48 27.54 -2.95
CA TYR A 187 8.85 28.00 -2.70
C TYR A 187 8.82 29.31 -1.92
N SER A 188 9.91 29.59 -1.21
CA SER A 188 10.05 30.88 -0.54
C SER A 188 10.11 32.00 -1.57
N ALA A 189 9.58 33.16 -1.21
CA ALA A 189 9.61 34.36 -2.02
C ALA A 189 10.03 35.54 -1.15
N LYS A 190 10.57 36.59 -1.79
CA LYS A 190 10.81 37.84 -1.07
C LYS A 190 9.45 38.41 -0.57
N PRO A 191 9.42 39.17 0.53
CA PRO A 191 8.22 39.91 0.90
C PRO A 191 7.84 40.90 -0.21
N GLY A 192 6.59 40.86 -0.67
CA GLY A 192 6.12 41.73 -1.74
C GLY A 192 4.72 41.38 -2.23
N SER A 193 4.17 42.26 -3.06
CA SER A 193 2.91 42.02 -3.77
C SER A 193 3.23 41.53 -5.19
N TYR A 194 2.74 40.34 -5.52
CA TYR A 194 2.98 39.69 -6.81
C TYR A 194 1.68 39.57 -7.59
N LYS A 195 1.73 39.82 -8.90
CA LYS A 195 0.64 39.44 -9.79
C LYS A 195 0.79 37.95 -10.08
N LEU A 196 -0.10 37.14 -9.49
CA LEU A 196 -0.06 35.69 -9.60
C LEU A 196 -1.10 35.19 -10.61
N SER A 197 -0.77 34.09 -11.28
CA SER A 197 -1.68 33.35 -12.14
C SER A 197 -2.78 32.67 -11.32
N GLU A 198 -3.89 32.32 -11.96
CA GLU A 198 -5.02 31.67 -11.29
C GLU A 198 -4.57 30.36 -10.60
N GLY A 199 -5.01 30.16 -9.35
CA GLY A 199 -4.64 29.01 -8.51
C GLY A 199 -3.42 29.22 -7.59
N LEU A 200 -2.54 30.18 -7.90
CA LEU A 200 -1.42 30.54 -7.04
C LEU A 200 -1.82 31.57 -5.98
N ARG A 201 -1.22 31.46 -4.78
CA ARG A 201 -1.46 32.38 -3.66
C ARG A 201 -0.15 32.78 -2.97
N THR A 202 -0.19 33.88 -2.23
CA THR A 202 0.87 34.25 -1.28
C THR A 202 0.50 33.81 0.12
N ARG A 203 1.45 33.24 0.85
CA ARG A 203 1.29 32.81 2.25
C ARG A 203 2.37 33.49 3.10
N CYS A 204 1.95 34.21 4.14
CA CYS A 204 2.84 34.84 5.09
C CYS A 204 2.65 34.20 6.46
N MET A 205 3.74 33.72 7.05
CA MET A 205 3.75 33.10 8.37
C MET A 205 4.69 33.88 9.29
N SER A 206 4.26 34.07 10.54
CA SER A 206 5.08 34.69 11.57
C SER A 206 6.18 33.75 12.06
N ALA A 207 7.14 34.31 12.81
CA ALA A 207 8.08 33.51 13.55
C ALA A 207 7.35 32.63 14.56
N GLU A 208 7.75 31.36 14.66
CA GLU A 208 7.07 30.35 15.47
C GLU A 208 8.07 29.45 16.17
N THR A 209 7.68 28.93 17.32
CA THR A 209 8.44 27.92 18.05
C THR A 209 8.06 26.55 17.51
N MET A 210 9.04 25.83 16.98
CA MET A 210 8.83 24.55 16.30
C MET A 210 9.67 23.47 16.96
N ALA A 211 9.10 22.29 17.14
CA ALA A 211 9.88 21.07 17.28
C ALA A 211 10.27 20.60 15.88
N THR A 212 11.55 20.32 15.64
CA THR A 212 12.06 19.95 14.32
C THR A 212 12.90 18.70 14.34
N LEU A 213 12.83 17.95 13.24
CA LEU A 213 13.64 16.76 13.00
C LEU A 213 14.21 16.83 11.58
N LEU A 214 15.53 16.67 11.47
CA LEU A 214 16.27 16.73 10.21
C LEU A 214 16.77 15.33 9.82
N PHE A 215 16.48 14.91 8.60
CA PHE A 215 16.88 13.60 8.08
C PHE A 215 17.19 13.68 6.58
N ARG A 216 17.88 12.67 6.02
CA ARG A 216 18.07 12.56 4.57
C ARG A 216 16.89 11.83 3.93
N SER A 217 16.48 12.27 2.75
CA SER A 217 15.34 11.72 1.99
C SER A 217 15.52 10.26 1.57
N ASP A 218 16.78 9.84 1.34
CA ASP A 218 17.17 8.46 1.04
C ASP A 218 17.38 7.60 2.29
N SER A 219 17.35 8.23 3.47
CA SER A 219 17.50 7.48 4.70
C SER A 219 16.25 6.68 5.00
N SER A 220 16.49 5.59 5.69
CA SER A 220 15.45 4.70 6.14
C SER A 220 14.49 5.35 7.17
N PHE A 221 14.91 6.46 7.79
CA PHE A 221 14.12 7.28 8.73
C PHE A 221 13.04 8.13 8.04
N SER A 222 13.16 8.38 6.73
CA SER A 222 12.23 9.24 5.98
C SER A 222 10.76 8.83 6.15
N LYS A 223 10.49 7.52 6.26
CA LYS A 223 9.13 6.98 6.42
C LYS A 223 8.55 7.14 7.83
N THR A 224 9.36 7.37 8.86
CA THR A 224 8.93 7.46 10.27
C THR A 224 9.15 8.80 10.91
N ALA A 225 9.93 9.68 10.28
CA ALA A 225 10.37 10.95 10.87
C ALA A 225 9.23 11.79 11.49
N CYS A 226 8.06 11.86 10.86
CA CYS A 226 6.91 12.57 11.42
C CYS A 226 6.39 11.92 12.72
N ALA A 227 6.27 10.59 12.73
CA ALA A 227 5.85 9.83 13.92
C ALA A 227 6.91 9.90 15.03
N ASP A 228 8.19 9.84 14.67
CA ASP A 228 9.30 9.94 15.61
C ASP A 228 9.33 11.31 16.30
N LEU A 229 9.13 12.39 15.53
CA LEU A 229 9.01 13.74 16.06
C LEU A 229 7.78 13.89 16.96
N ALA A 230 6.62 13.32 16.57
CA ALA A 230 5.42 13.33 17.40
C ALA A 230 5.62 12.61 18.74
N ALA A 231 6.26 11.42 18.73
CA ALA A 231 6.58 10.68 19.94
C ALA A 231 7.57 11.44 20.84
N TRP A 232 8.52 12.16 20.25
CA TRP A 232 9.43 13.04 20.98
C TRP A 232 8.69 14.21 21.64
N ILE A 233 7.80 14.88 20.91
CA ILE A 233 6.96 16.00 21.41
C ILE A 233 6.11 15.53 22.60
N GLU A 234 5.44 14.39 22.47
CA GLU A 234 4.62 13.80 23.53
C GLU A 234 5.44 13.49 24.79
N ARG A 235 6.60 12.85 24.62
CA ARG A 235 7.49 12.48 25.74
C ARG A 235 7.98 13.68 26.54
N HIS A 236 8.19 14.82 25.88
CA HIS A 236 8.67 16.04 26.52
C HIS A 236 7.53 16.99 26.95
N GLY A 237 6.27 16.63 26.68
CA GLY A 237 5.10 17.36 27.16
C GLY A 237 4.84 18.70 26.45
N TYR A 238 5.25 18.83 25.19
CA TYR A 238 4.97 20.05 24.41
C TYR A 238 3.60 19.96 23.72
N PRO A 239 2.66 20.88 24.01
CA PRO A 239 1.39 20.93 23.29
C PRO A 239 1.58 21.38 21.84
N ILE A 240 0.90 20.73 20.89
CA ILE A 240 0.90 21.13 19.47
C ILE A 240 -0.06 22.31 19.27
N ARG A 241 0.33 23.28 18.43
CA ARG A 241 -0.54 24.39 18.01
C ARG A 241 -1.38 23.98 16.79
N GLU A 242 -2.58 23.48 17.04
CA GLU A 242 -3.50 22.96 16.00
C GLU A 242 -3.91 23.99 14.94
N ASN A 243 -3.85 25.28 15.26
CA ASN A 243 -4.20 26.35 14.32
C ASN A 243 -3.08 26.71 13.33
N GLN A 244 -1.89 26.11 13.47
CA GLN A 244 -0.76 26.31 12.58
C GLN A 244 -0.45 25.02 11.81
N PRO A 245 -0.12 25.11 10.51
CA PRO A 245 0.22 23.93 9.73
C PRO A 245 1.59 23.38 10.12
N GLY A 246 1.75 22.06 9.99
CA GLY A 246 3.07 21.44 9.96
C GLY A 246 3.81 21.81 8.68
N ARG A 247 5.15 21.75 8.69
CA ARG A 247 6.00 22.14 7.56
C ARG A 247 7.06 21.10 7.24
N GLU A 248 7.32 20.90 5.95
CA GLU A 248 8.40 20.06 5.43
C GLU A 248 9.24 20.92 4.50
N ILE A 249 10.53 21.02 4.81
CA ILE A 249 11.49 21.82 4.05
C ILE A 249 12.50 20.88 3.39
N TYR A 250 12.56 20.93 2.06
CA TYR A 250 13.38 20.06 1.23
C TYR A 250 14.60 20.82 0.70
N VAL A 251 15.75 20.65 1.35
CA VAL A 251 17.01 21.30 1.01
C VAL A 251 17.84 20.41 0.08
N PRO A 252 18.03 20.77 -1.20
CA PRO A 252 18.82 19.97 -2.13
C PRO A 252 20.27 19.81 -1.66
N LEU A 253 20.84 18.61 -1.82
CA LEU A 253 22.27 18.38 -1.60
C LEU A 253 23.01 18.51 -2.94
N SER A 254 23.99 19.41 -3.01
CA SER A 254 24.69 19.75 -4.25
C SER A 254 25.45 18.59 -4.90
N ASP A 255 25.81 17.57 -4.11
CA ASP A 255 26.72 16.49 -4.52
C ASP A 255 26.00 15.22 -4.98
N GLU A 256 24.67 15.10 -4.78
CA GLU A 256 23.90 13.88 -5.06
C GLU A 256 22.55 14.18 -5.74
N PRO A 257 22.37 13.87 -7.04
CA PRO A 257 21.12 14.12 -7.75
C PRO A 257 19.95 13.33 -7.17
N GLY A 258 18.90 14.02 -6.73
CA GLY A 258 17.67 13.41 -6.22
C GLY A 258 17.66 13.08 -4.72
N VAL A 259 18.76 13.33 -4.00
CA VAL A 259 18.82 13.24 -2.54
C VAL A 259 18.77 14.64 -1.94
N CYS A 260 17.98 14.82 -0.88
CA CYS A 260 17.88 16.08 -0.16
C CYS A 260 17.85 15.87 1.35
N LEU A 261 18.14 16.93 2.09
CA LEU A 261 17.82 17.00 3.51
C LEU A 261 16.38 17.47 3.67
N VAL A 262 15.61 16.75 4.48
CA VAL A 262 14.24 17.09 4.81
C VAL A 262 14.19 17.48 6.28
N GLU A 263 13.65 18.65 6.55
CA GLU A 263 13.32 19.08 7.91
C GLU A 263 11.80 19.09 8.08
N ILE A 264 11.29 18.27 9.00
CA ILE A 264 9.90 18.35 9.48
C ILE A 264 9.87 19.34 10.63
N GLN A 265 8.87 20.23 10.63
CA GLN A 265 8.64 21.24 11.66
C GLN A 265 7.19 21.15 12.13
N ILE A 266 6.98 20.90 13.43
CA ILE A 266 5.66 20.86 14.06
C ILE A 266 5.56 22.04 15.04
N PRO A 267 4.52 22.89 14.91
CA PRO A 267 4.37 24.06 15.77
C PRO A 267 3.96 23.65 17.17
N ILE A 268 4.69 24.11 18.17
CA ILE A 268 4.46 23.79 19.58
C ILE A 268 4.22 25.05 20.41
N MET A 269 3.53 24.89 21.54
CA MET A 269 3.45 25.90 22.58
C MET A 269 4.65 25.79 23.52
N ASP A 270 5.05 26.91 24.12
CA ASP A 270 6.04 26.88 25.19
C ASP A 270 5.52 26.00 26.34
N ALA A 271 6.41 25.20 26.93
CA ALA A 271 6.11 24.40 28.11
C ALA A 271 5.80 25.35 29.29
N GLY A 272 4.53 25.78 29.39
CA GLY A 272 4.06 26.76 30.38
C GLY A 272 2.95 27.69 29.89
N ALA A 273 2.56 27.66 28.61
CA ALA A 273 1.51 28.52 28.07
C ALA A 273 0.08 27.93 28.15
N ALA A 274 -0.08 26.76 28.78
CA ALA A 274 -1.37 26.13 29.03
C ALA A 274 -1.77 26.30 30.50
N GLU A 275 -2.08 27.53 30.89
CA GLU A 275 -2.90 27.89 32.07
C GLU A 275 -3.97 28.91 31.67
#